data_AF-A0A7X8CGT0-F1
#
_entry.id   AF-A0A7X8CGT0-F1
#
_cell.length_a   1.000
_cell.length_b   1.000
_cell.length_c   1.000
_cell.angle_alpha   90.00
_cell.angle_beta   90.00
_cell.angle_gamma   90.00
#
_symmetry.space_group_name_H-M   'P 1'
#
loop_
_entity.id
_entity.type
_entity.pdbx_description
1 polymer ?
#
loop_
_entity_poly.entity_id
_entity_poly.type
_entity_poly.pdbx_seq_one_letter_code
_entity_poly.pdbx_strand_id
1 'polypeptide(L)'
;MKIFVLGNINSGKSYVVSKLKKIFPDYPVLAIDEYRINHSNGSIDSELKTRNLFANDILKHNNAIIEYSGGSMITNLFINELKINSFIIIEVTEDVNVYLKRIQNKDFSKIPYPIFEESLEDTIIRLDKEFKNDSVKTNFKDKFLHRFKISSIDDLSILPLKQYAEALKISNHLQNGYKAIVLYGSLGRHKMNQNSDLDIFLYTDKSINAVYEDLLFIYPDSKFLFFKNQIVIYYEDQLIELSIISNLDDIQLYYVKSEIKNIKKTILLGYDQYHEQIENIVENYKENLVVEFMYTMQRLEYFNLSLKRLIKKQDDYKYFFHTNIIIHEYIRLTYFMTGKREYGYLPVDALNYISHDVFQKLIYNVGDDKFKHSKSVNSLVRQILEQASLYLITLK
;
A
#
# COMPACT_ATOMS: atom_id res chain seq x y z
N MET A 1 -0.16 14.29 -6.43
CA MET A 1 -0.13 13.02 -7.18
C MET A 1 -0.63 13.24 -8.60
N LYS A 2 0.01 12.64 -9.61
CA LYS A 2 -0.58 12.49 -10.94
C LYS A 2 -1.45 11.22 -10.96
N ILE A 3 -2.68 11.32 -11.48
CA ILE A 3 -3.62 10.20 -11.62
C ILE A 3 -3.92 10.02 -13.11
N PHE A 4 -3.42 8.94 -13.71
CA PHE A 4 -3.71 8.60 -15.10
C PHE A 4 -4.98 7.77 -15.18
N VAL A 5 -6.02 8.30 -15.80
CA VAL A 5 -7.28 7.61 -16.08
C VAL A 5 -7.25 7.10 -17.52
N LEU A 6 -7.04 5.79 -17.65
CA LEU A 6 -6.89 5.10 -18.92
C LEU A 6 -8.06 4.17 -19.17
N GLY A 7 -8.27 3.78 -20.42
CA GLY A 7 -9.34 2.88 -20.81
C GLY A 7 -9.74 3.11 -22.26
N ASN A 8 -10.53 2.19 -22.80
CA ASN A 8 -10.98 2.26 -24.19
C ASN A 8 -11.86 3.49 -24.44
N ILE A 9 -12.07 3.83 -25.71
CA ILE A 9 -13.01 4.87 -26.11
C ILE A 9 -14.39 4.53 -25.55
N ASN A 10 -15.03 5.51 -24.93
CA ASN A 10 -16.34 5.37 -24.29
C ASN A 10 -16.43 4.34 -23.13
N SER A 11 -15.30 4.03 -22.49
CA SER A 11 -15.27 3.13 -21.32
C SER A 11 -15.85 3.74 -20.04
N GLY A 12 -16.11 5.05 -20.01
CA GLY A 12 -16.58 5.77 -18.82
C GLY A 12 -15.50 6.61 -18.11
N LYS A 13 -14.31 6.77 -18.71
CA LYS A 13 -13.21 7.59 -18.18
C LYS A 13 -13.65 8.98 -17.71
N SER A 14 -14.34 9.74 -18.56
CA SER A 14 -14.77 11.10 -18.22
C SER A 14 -15.71 11.14 -17.00
N TYR A 15 -16.47 10.06 -16.78
CA TYR A 15 -17.30 9.92 -15.58
C TYR A 15 -16.43 9.63 -14.33
N VAL A 16 -15.43 8.77 -14.45
CA VAL A 16 -14.42 8.55 -13.40
C VAL A 16 -13.67 9.84 -13.07
N VAL A 17 -13.25 10.61 -14.06
CA VAL A 17 -12.62 11.93 -13.89
C VAL A 17 -13.51 12.89 -13.12
N SER A 18 -14.81 12.94 -13.44
CA SER A 18 -15.77 13.79 -12.72
C SER A 18 -15.87 13.45 -11.22
N LYS A 19 -15.73 12.16 -10.87
CA LYS A 19 -15.73 11.69 -9.48
C LYS A 19 -14.40 11.97 -8.79
N LEU A 20 -13.28 11.73 -9.48
CA LEU A 20 -11.95 12.08 -8.98
C LEU A 20 -11.83 13.58 -8.69
N LYS A 21 -12.45 14.43 -9.52
CA LYS A 21 -12.48 15.89 -9.29
C LYS A 21 -13.28 16.28 -8.04
N LYS A 22 -14.22 15.46 -7.58
CA LYS A 22 -14.89 15.66 -6.29
C LYS A 22 -14.01 15.26 -5.11
N ILE A 23 -13.17 14.24 -5.28
CA ILE A 23 -12.21 13.77 -4.27
C ILE A 23 -11.01 14.74 -4.19
N PHE A 24 -10.55 15.23 -5.34
CA PHE A 24 -9.40 16.12 -5.50
C PHE A 24 -9.80 17.41 -6.24
N PRO A 25 -10.54 18.31 -5.58
CA PRO A 25 -11.08 19.53 -6.20
C PRO A 25 -9.99 20.43 -6.77
N ASP A 26 -8.80 20.45 -6.19
CA ASP A 26 -7.70 21.33 -6.64
C ASP A 26 -6.89 20.74 -7.80
N TYR A 27 -7.14 19.50 -8.21
CA TYR A 27 -6.33 18.86 -9.26
C TYR A 27 -6.83 19.31 -10.64
N PRO A 28 -5.99 19.93 -11.49
CA PRO A 28 -6.37 20.23 -12.86
C PRO A 28 -6.69 18.93 -13.62
N VAL A 29 -7.68 19.02 -14.51
CA VAL A 29 -8.03 17.92 -15.41
C VAL A 29 -7.34 18.19 -16.74
N LEU A 30 -6.57 17.22 -17.21
CA LEU A 30 -5.90 17.24 -18.51
C LEU A 30 -6.50 16.12 -19.35
N ALA A 31 -7.42 16.44 -20.26
CA ALA A 31 -8.07 15.46 -21.13
C ALA A 31 -7.65 15.68 -22.60
N ILE A 32 -7.08 14.66 -23.25
CA ILE A 32 -6.56 14.83 -24.64
C ILE A 32 -7.61 15.34 -25.63
N ASP A 33 -8.87 14.95 -25.46
CA ASP A 33 -9.96 15.38 -26.35
C ASP A 33 -10.27 16.88 -26.18
N GLU A 34 -10.12 17.45 -24.99
CA GLU A 34 -10.24 18.91 -24.77
C GLU A 34 -9.10 19.67 -25.46
N TYR A 35 -7.88 19.13 -25.41
CA TYR A 35 -6.74 19.70 -26.13
C TYR A 35 -6.96 19.67 -27.64
N ARG A 36 -7.53 18.57 -28.17
CA ARG A 36 -7.89 18.48 -29.60
C ARG A 36 -8.88 19.55 -29.99
N ILE A 37 -9.96 19.71 -29.24
CA ILE A 37 -11.00 20.73 -29.50
C ILE A 37 -10.39 22.14 -29.56
N ASN A 38 -9.45 22.43 -28.66
CA ASN A 38 -8.90 23.79 -28.52
C ASN A 38 -7.71 24.08 -29.46
N HIS A 39 -6.97 23.06 -29.90
CA HIS A 39 -5.65 23.25 -30.52
C HIS A 39 -5.40 22.46 -31.81
N SER A 40 -6.31 21.56 -32.20
CA SER A 40 -6.17 20.76 -33.43
C SER A 40 -7.17 21.23 -34.50
N ASN A 41 -6.75 21.18 -35.77
CA ASN A 41 -7.62 21.39 -36.92
C ASN A 41 -7.97 20.09 -37.66
N GLY A 42 -7.67 18.93 -37.05
CA GLY A 42 -7.92 17.60 -37.63
C GLY A 42 -6.84 17.15 -38.62
N SER A 43 -5.76 17.91 -38.81
CA SER A 43 -4.59 17.43 -39.55
C SER A 43 -3.66 16.58 -38.68
N ILE A 44 -2.84 15.74 -39.32
CA ILE A 44 -1.81 14.94 -38.64
C ILE A 44 -0.81 15.88 -37.92
N ASP A 45 -0.39 16.96 -38.58
CA ASP A 45 0.56 17.92 -38.01
C ASP A 45 -0.01 18.64 -36.77
N SER A 46 -1.29 19.01 -36.80
CA SER A 46 -1.93 19.63 -35.63
C SER A 46 -2.14 18.64 -34.50
N GLU A 47 -2.46 17.37 -34.78
CA GLU A 47 -2.52 16.32 -33.76
C GLU A 47 -1.15 16.11 -33.10
N LEU A 48 -0.06 16.08 -33.86
CA LEU A 48 1.29 15.96 -33.31
C LEU A 48 1.65 17.14 -32.40
N LYS A 49 1.34 18.37 -32.81
CA LYS A 49 1.54 19.57 -31.97
C LYS A 49 0.68 19.51 -30.71
N THR A 50 -0.58 19.10 -30.83
CA THR A 50 -1.53 18.96 -29.71
C THR A 50 -1.05 17.94 -28.69
N ARG A 51 -0.57 16.77 -29.14
CA ARG A 51 -0.01 15.73 -28.27
C ARG A 51 1.23 16.20 -27.52
N ASN A 52 2.11 16.96 -28.19
CA ASN A 52 3.28 17.55 -27.54
C ASN A 52 2.89 18.59 -26.48
N LEU A 53 1.91 19.45 -26.79
CA LEU A 53 1.39 20.40 -25.80
C LEU A 53 0.81 19.68 -24.58
N PHE A 54 -0.04 18.68 -24.80
CA PHE A 54 -0.61 17.84 -23.74
C PHE A 54 0.48 17.17 -22.88
N ALA A 55 1.48 16.55 -23.51
CA ALA A 55 2.60 15.92 -22.81
C ALA A 55 3.40 16.92 -21.96
N ASN A 56 3.67 18.11 -22.51
CA ASN A 56 4.37 19.17 -21.78
C ASN A 56 3.57 19.65 -20.56
N ASP A 57 2.25 19.79 -20.68
CA ASP A 57 1.40 20.22 -19.57
C ASP A 57 1.30 19.15 -18.47
N ILE A 58 1.29 17.86 -18.84
CA ILE A 58 1.43 16.76 -17.86
C ILE A 58 2.70 16.95 -17.02
N LEU A 59 3.83 17.29 -17.65
CA LEU A 59 5.11 17.44 -16.94
C LEU A 59 5.15 18.67 -16.02
N LYS A 60 4.48 19.77 -16.39
CA LYS A 60 4.43 21.00 -15.60
C LYS A 60 3.68 20.83 -14.27
N HIS A 61 2.67 19.95 -14.22
CA HIS A 61 1.82 19.80 -13.04
C HIS A 61 2.34 18.71 -12.10
N ASN A 62 2.54 19.03 -10.82
CA ASN A 62 2.84 18.02 -9.78
C ASN A 62 1.60 17.16 -9.44
N ASN A 63 0.43 17.78 -9.49
CA ASN A 63 -0.87 17.17 -9.21
C ASN A 63 -1.78 17.39 -10.42
N ALA A 64 -2.36 16.31 -10.96
CA ALA A 64 -3.30 16.39 -12.08
C ALA A 64 -4.10 15.09 -12.21
N ILE A 65 -5.30 15.19 -12.77
CA ILE A 65 -6.08 14.06 -13.27
C ILE A 65 -5.92 14.05 -14.80
N ILE A 66 -5.30 13.02 -15.34
CA ILE A 66 -4.91 12.94 -16.75
C ILE A 66 -5.76 11.89 -17.45
N GLU A 67 -6.56 12.28 -18.44
CA GLU A 67 -7.45 11.40 -19.20
C GLU A 67 -6.99 11.28 -20.66
N TYR A 68 -6.79 10.03 -21.10
CA TYR A 68 -6.69 9.73 -22.53
C TYR A 68 -6.98 8.26 -22.82
N SER A 69 -7.26 7.96 -24.09
CA SER A 69 -7.52 6.61 -24.59
C SER A 69 -6.27 6.04 -25.26
N GLY A 70 -5.74 4.94 -24.73
CA GLY A 70 -4.67 4.15 -25.36
C GLY A 70 -3.39 4.92 -25.71
N GLY A 71 -2.46 4.24 -26.36
CA GLY A 71 -1.35 4.88 -27.08
C GLY A 71 0.00 4.86 -26.37
N SER A 72 0.90 4.03 -26.92
CA SER A 72 2.34 4.14 -26.71
C SER A 72 2.86 5.51 -27.17
N MET A 73 2.32 6.05 -28.28
CA MET A 73 2.77 7.32 -28.86
C MET A 73 2.70 8.50 -27.89
N ILE A 74 1.53 8.74 -27.26
CA ILE A 74 1.37 9.86 -26.32
C ILE A 74 2.21 9.62 -25.06
N THR A 75 2.16 8.40 -24.52
CA THR A 75 2.90 8.04 -23.30
C THR A 75 4.42 8.21 -23.48
N ASN A 76 4.96 7.85 -24.65
CA ASN A 76 6.38 7.99 -24.97
C ASN A 76 6.88 9.44 -24.96
N LEU A 77 6.01 10.44 -25.13
CA LEU A 77 6.39 11.85 -25.11
C LEU A 77 6.79 12.34 -23.73
N PHE A 78 6.35 11.68 -22.64
CA PHE A 78 6.57 12.18 -21.28
C PHE A 78 7.09 11.12 -20.30
N ILE A 79 6.95 9.82 -20.58
CA ILE A 79 7.23 8.77 -19.58
C ILE A 79 8.68 8.73 -19.10
N ASN A 80 9.64 9.15 -19.93
CA ASN A 80 11.04 9.20 -19.56
C ASN A 80 11.31 10.25 -18.48
N GLU A 81 10.62 11.37 -18.53
CA GLU A 81 10.73 12.48 -17.58
C GLU A 81 10.01 12.21 -16.25
N LEU A 82 9.07 11.26 -16.22
CA LEU A 82 8.41 10.86 -14.98
C LEU A 82 9.34 9.99 -14.13
N LYS A 83 9.42 10.34 -12.83
CA LYS A 83 10.12 9.53 -11.82
C LYS A 83 9.38 8.21 -11.59
N ILE A 84 10.13 7.16 -11.28
CA ILE A 84 9.56 5.87 -10.85
C ILE A 84 8.71 6.10 -9.60
N ASN A 85 7.58 5.41 -9.53
CA ASN A 85 6.59 5.44 -8.46
C ASN A 85 6.01 6.83 -8.13
N SER A 86 6.03 7.78 -9.07
CA SER A 86 5.54 9.16 -8.82
C SER A 86 4.06 9.39 -9.15
N PHE A 87 3.35 8.35 -9.60
CA PHE A 87 1.97 8.45 -10.08
C PHE A 87 1.24 7.12 -9.96
N ILE A 88 -0.09 7.17 -10.02
CA ILE A 88 -0.96 5.99 -10.08
C ILE A 88 -1.72 5.94 -11.41
N ILE A 89 -2.21 4.75 -11.75
CA ILE A 89 -3.06 4.51 -12.91
C ILE A 89 -4.42 3.97 -12.42
N ILE A 90 -5.50 4.52 -12.97
CA ILE A 90 -6.85 3.96 -12.89
C ILE A 90 -7.24 3.55 -14.30
N GLU A 91 -7.31 2.26 -14.54
CA GLU A 91 -7.72 1.68 -15.80
C GLU A 91 -9.20 1.28 -15.73
N VAL A 92 -10.00 1.94 -16.56
CA VAL A 92 -11.43 1.70 -16.69
C VAL A 92 -11.64 0.63 -17.75
N THR A 93 -12.14 -0.53 -17.30
CA THR A 93 -12.31 -1.74 -18.09
C THR A 93 -13.77 -2.18 -18.14
N GLU A 94 -14.18 -2.80 -19.24
CA GLU A 94 -15.53 -3.27 -19.53
C GLU A 94 -15.43 -4.19 -20.77
N ASP A 95 -16.47 -4.96 -21.04
CA ASP A 95 -16.55 -5.76 -22.27
C ASP A 95 -16.56 -4.89 -23.54
N VAL A 96 -15.82 -5.32 -24.57
CA VAL A 96 -15.67 -4.58 -25.82
C VAL A 96 -16.99 -4.29 -26.52
N ASN A 97 -17.96 -5.22 -26.44
CA ASN A 97 -19.27 -5.05 -27.05
C ASN A 97 -20.06 -3.91 -26.39
N VAL A 98 -19.80 -3.64 -25.10
CA VAL A 98 -20.42 -2.51 -24.40
C VAL A 98 -19.88 -1.19 -24.94
N TYR A 99 -18.58 -1.08 -25.23
CA TYR A 99 -18.01 0.13 -25.86
C TYR A 99 -18.64 0.38 -27.23
N LEU A 100 -18.69 -0.67 -28.08
CA LEU A 100 -19.26 -0.61 -29.42
C LEU A 100 -20.74 -0.20 -29.41
N LYS A 101 -21.52 -0.72 -28.45
CA LYS A 101 -22.92 -0.32 -28.28
C LYS A 101 -23.06 1.14 -27.85
N ARG A 102 -22.17 1.64 -26.97
CA ARG A 102 -22.25 3.01 -26.45
C ARG A 102 -21.86 4.07 -27.48
N ILE A 103 -20.99 3.76 -28.45
CA ILE A 103 -20.58 4.76 -29.47
C ILE A 103 -21.69 5.10 -30.47
N GLN A 104 -22.63 4.18 -30.73
CA GLN A 104 -23.74 4.41 -31.66
C GLN A 104 -24.62 5.61 -31.29
N ASN A 105 -24.62 5.99 -30.00
CA ASN A 105 -25.43 7.08 -29.46
C ASN A 105 -24.63 8.36 -29.16
N LYS A 106 -23.36 8.44 -29.58
CA LYS A 106 -22.47 9.55 -29.20
C LYS A 106 -21.95 10.27 -30.45
N ASP A 107 -22.09 11.59 -30.45
CA ASP A 107 -21.59 12.44 -31.53
C ASP A 107 -20.13 12.83 -31.27
N PHE A 108 -19.23 12.30 -32.10
CA PHE A 108 -17.79 12.61 -32.07
C PHE A 108 -17.40 13.71 -33.08
N SER A 109 -18.35 14.26 -33.86
CA SER A 109 -18.07 15.24 -34.92
C SER A 109 -17.39 16.52 -34.43
N LYS A 110 -17.56 16.84 -33.14
CA LYS A 110 -16.98 18.04 -32.51
C LYS A 110 -15.52 17.88 -32.12
N ILE A 111 -14.99 16.65 -32.09
CA ILE A 111 -13.59 16.39 -31.77
C ILE A 111 -12.83 16.30 -33.10
N PRO A 112 -11.84 17.19 -33.35
CA PRO A 112 -11.09 17.21 -34.59
C PRO A 112 -10.06 16.08 -34.59
N TYR A 113 -10.54 14.83 -34.68
CA TYR A 113 -9.69 13.66 -34.84
C TYR A 113 -8.96 13.74 -36.18
N PRO A 114 -7.66 13.41 -36.21
CA PRO A 114 -6.97 13.22 -37.47
C PRO A 114 -7.65 12.12 -38.29
N ILE A 115 -7.75 12.34 -39.59
CA ILE A 115 -8.30 11.35 -40.53
C ILE A 115 -7.30 10.20 -40.61
N PHE A 116 -7.66 9.05 -40.04
CA PHE A 116 -6.93 7.79 -40.18
C PHE A 116 -7.67 6.86 -41.14
N GLU A 117 -6.98 5.85 -41.66
CA GLU A 117 -7.60 4.79 -42.48
C GLU A 117 -8.49 3.83 -41.67
N GLU A 118 -8.34 3.83 -40.34
CA GLU A 118 -9.05 2.94 -39.40
C GLU A 118 -10.39 3.54 -38.96
N SER A 119 -11.46 2.73 -38.91
CA SER A 119 -12.75 3.14 -38.35
C SER A 119 -12.69 3.30 -36.81
N LEU A 120 -13.69 3.95 -36.22
CA LEU A 120 -13.77 4.09 -34.76
C LEU A 120 -13.98 2.74 -34.07
N GLU A 121 -14.77 1.87 -34.67
CA GLU A 121 -15.02 0.49 -34.25
C GLU A 121 -13.73 -0.33 -34.27
N ASP A 122 -12.97 -0.26 -35.36
CA ASP A 122 -11.68 -0.94 -35.49
C ASP A 122 -10.70 -0.44 -34.44
N THR A 123 -10.66 0.88 -34.21
CA THR A 123 -9.85 1.49 -33.14
C THR A 123 -10.22 0.93 -31.76
N ILE A 124 -11.52 0.78 -31.45
CA ILE A 124 -11.98 0.21 -30.17
C ILE A 124 -11.53 -1.24 -30.03
N ILE A 125 -11.69 -2.05 -31.08
CA ILE A 125 -11.29 -3.46 -31.08
C ILE A 125 -9.77 -3.60 -30.90
N ARG A 126 -8.98 -2.76 -31.60
CA ARG A 126 -7.53 -2.74 -31.47
C ARG A 126 -7.10 -2.32 -30.07
N LEU A 127 -7.66 -1.25 -29.53
CA LEU A 127 -7.37 -0.79 -28.16
C LEU A 127 -7.72 -1.86 -27.12
N ASP A 128 -8.85 -2.57 -27.28
CA ASP A 128 -9.24 -3.66 -26.37
C ASP A 128 -8.17 -4.76 -26.34
N LYS A 129 -7.64 -5.16 -27.51
CA LYS A 129 -6.53 -6.11 -27.61
C LYS A 129 -5.26 -5.57 -26.95
N GLU A 130 -4.93 -4.30 -27.14
CA GLU A 130 -3.78 -3.66 -26.51
C GLU A 130 -3.90 -3.68 -24.97
N PHE A 131 -5.06 -3.34 -24.41
CA PHE A 131 -5.28 -3.37 -22.95
C PHE A 131 -5.22 -4.79 -22.39
N LYS A 132 -5.81 -5.78 -23.09
CA LYS A 132 -5.74 -7.21 -22.72
C LYS A 132 -4.31 -7.75 -22.74
N ASN A 133 -3.46 -7.25 -23.64
CA ASN A 133 -2.03 -7.60 -23.73
C ASN A 133 -1.13 -6.77 -22.78
N ASP A 134 -1.69 -6.16 -21.74
CA ASP A 134 -0.97 -5.40 -20.72
C ASP A 134 -0.17 -4.19 -21.25
N SER A 135 -0.62 -3.60 -22.36
CA SER A 135 0.06 -2.45 -22.99
C SER A 135 0.35 -1.29 -22.05
N VAL A 136 -0.50 -1.06 -21.04
CA VAL A 136 -0.28 -0.03 -20.01
C VAL A 136 1.04 -0.26 -19.29
N LYS A 137 1.37 -1.49 -18.89
CA LYS A 137 2.63 -1.78 -18.20
C LYS A 137 3.83 -1.47 -19.08
N THR A 138 3.77 -1.88 -20.35
CA THR A 138 4.81 -1.64 -21.35
C THR A 138 4.97 -0.14 -21.67
N ASN A 139 3.86 0.55 -21.96
CA ASN A 139 3.84 1.96 -22.34
C ASN A 139 4.36 2.85 -21.20
N PHE A 140 3.97 2.55 -19.96
CA PHE A 140 4.43 3.29 -18.78
C PHE A 140 5.76 2.76 -18.23
N LYS A 141 6.42 1.81 -18.90
CA LYS A 141 7.70 1.21 -18.49
C LYS A 141 7.70 0.72 -17.04
N ASP A 142 6.54 0.29 -16.56
CA ASP A 142 6.31 -0.09 -15.17
C ASP A 142 6.77 0.98 -14.15
N LYS A 143 6.69 2.28 -14.49
CA LYS A 143 7.05 3.40 -13.61
C LYS A 143 5.95 3.84 -12.65
N PHE A 144 4.72 3.36 -12.79
CA PHE A 144 3.63 3.72 -11.87
C PHE A 144 3.84 3.08 -10.49
N LEU A 145 3.40 3.75 -9.44
CA LEU A 145 3.40 3.22 -8.08
C LEU A 145 2.36 2.10 -7.94
N HIS A 146 1.15 2.35 -8.43
CA HIS A 146 0.09 1.34 -8.46
C HIS A 146 -0.84 1.52 -9.66
N ARG A 147 -1.44 0.41 -10.10
CA ARG A 147 -2.44 0.38 -11.18
C ARG A 147 -3.69 -0.31 -10.69
N PHE A 148 -4.77 0.44 -10.60
CA PHE A 148 -6.10 -0.07 -10.30
C PHE A 148 -6.82 -0.41 -11.60
N LYS A 149 -7.48 -1.56 -11.62
CA LYS A 149 -8.46 -1.90 -12.66
C LYS A 149 -9.85 -1.79 -12.03
N ILE A 150 -10.71 -1.01 -12.67
CA ILE A 150 -12.11 -0.83 -12.24
C ILE A 150 -13.05 -1.17 -13.39
N SER A 151 -14.17 -1.81 -13.08
CA SER A 151 -15.23 -2.11 -14.05
C SER A 151 -16.54 -1.43 -13.69
N SER A 152 -16.73 -1.07 -12.42
CA SER A 152 -17.81 -0.20 -11.97
C SER A 152 -17.26 1.10 -11.39
N ILE A 153 -18.09 2.13 -11.38
CA ILE A 153 -17.79 3.37 -10.67
C ILE A 153 -17.75 3.17 -9.16
N ASP A 154 -18.50 2.20 -8.65
CA ASP A 154 -18.55 1.90 -7.21
C ASP A 154 -17.19 1.39 -6.71
N ASP A 155 -16.41 0.75 -7.58
CA ASP A 155 -15.05 0.32 -7.30
C ASP A 155 -14.14 1.52 -6.96
N LEU A 156 -14.38 2.70 -7.55
CA LEU A 156 -13.60 3.90 -7.24
C LEU A 156 -13.76 4.31 -5.77
N SER A 157 -14.95 4.08 -5.21
CA SER A 157 -15.32 4.49 -3.85
C SER A 157 -14.66 3.67 -2.75
N ILE A 158 -14.03 2.54 -3.08
CA ILE A 158 -13.29 1.69 -2.14
C ILE A 158 -11.76 1.81 -2.29
N LEU A 159 -11.29 2.54 -3.31
CA LEU A 159 -9.86 2.71 -3.54
C LEU A 159 -9.26 3.64 -2.47
N PRO A 160 -8.04 3.35 -1.97
CA PRO A 160 -7.36 4.15 -0.95
C PRO A 160 -6.63 5.35 -1.58
N LEU A 161 -7.34 6.16 -2.37
CA LEU A 161 -6.74 7.22 -3.19
C LEU A 161 -6.10 8.32 -2.33
N LYS A 162 -6.69 8.66 -1.18
CA LYS A 162 -6.13 9.65 -0.25
C LYS A 162 -4.77 9.21 0.26
N GLN A 163 -4.61 7.95 0.64
CA GLN A 163 -3.34 7.41 1.13
C GLN A 163 -2.23 7.49 0.07
N TYR A 164 -2.53 7.11 -1.19
CA TYR A 164 -1.58 7.29 -2.29
C TYR A 164 -1.23 8.77 -2.54
N ALA A 165 -2.21 9.67 -2.40
CA ALA A 165 -1.99 11.10 -2.54
C ALA A 165 -1.03 11.64 -1.47
N GLU A 166 -1.22 11.27 -0.20
CA GLU A 166 -0.36 11.70 0.90
C GLU A 166 1.06 11.14 0.81
N ALA A 167 1.23 9.85 0.49
CA ALA A 167 2.55 9.26 0.30
C ALA A 167 3.36 10.01 -0.78
N LEU A 168 2.70 10.39 -1.89
CA LEU A 168 3.32 11.17 -2.96
C LEU A 168 3.47 12.66 -2.62
N LYS A 169 2.61 13.24 -1.77
CA LYS A 169 2.75 14.60 -1.25
C LYS A 169 4.03 14.71 -0.40
N ILE A 170 4.22 13.77 0.53
CA ILE A 170 5.43 13.65 1.36
C ILE A 170 6.66 13.49 0.49
N SER A 171 6.65 12.52 -0.43
CA SER A 171 7.79 12.27 -1.33
C SER A 171 8.16 13.49 -2.17
N ASN A 172 7.17 14.26 -2.67
CA ASN A 172 7.43 15.46 -3.46
C ASN A 172 7.96 16.64 -2.64
N HIS A 173 7.51 16.80 -1.40
CA HIS A 173 7.98 17.88 -0.53
C HIS A 173 9.39 17.59 0.02
N LEU A 174 9.66 16.35 0.39
CA LEU A 174 10.90 15.91 1.02
C LEU A 174 11.98 15.47 0.02
N GLN A 175 11.93 15.92 -1.24
CA GLN A 175 12.93 15.53 -2.26
C GLN A 175 14.34 16.02 -1.95
N ASN A 176 14.48 17.07 -1.15
CA ASN A 176 15.76 17.70 -0.82
C ASN A 176 16.15 17.39 0.64
N GLY A 177 17.38 16.92 0.85
CA GLY A 177 17.90 16.62 2.19
C GLY A 177 17.49 15.25 2.75
N TYR A 178 16.92 14.38 1.91
CA TYR A 178 16.63 12.99 2.22
C TYR A 178 17.27 12.10 1.16
N LYS A 179 17.85 10.98 1.61
CA LYS A 179 18.54 10.01 0.75
C LYS A 179 17.53 9.12 0.05
N ALA A 180 16.59 8.56 0.82
CA ALA A 180 15.51 7.73 0.29
C ALA A 180 14.21 7.90 1.09
N ILE A 181 13.09 7.63 0.42
CA ILE A 181 11.75 7.54 1.02
C ILE A 181 11.15 6.22 0.57
N VAL A 182 10.82 5.39 1.54
CA VAL A 182 10.67 3.95 1.33
C VAL A 182 9.40 3.48 2.05
N LEU A 183 8.48 2.87 1.32
CA LEU A 183 7.16 2.44 1.81
C LEU A 183 7.22 1.04 2.42
N TYR A 184 6.54 0.82 3.54
CA TYR A 184 6.34 -0.51 4.08
C TYR A 184 4.87 -0.78 4.44
N GLY A 185 4.61 -1.86 5.19
CA GLY A 185 3.26 -2.17 5.63
C GLY A 185 2.26 -2.45 4.51
N SER A 186 1.02 -1.99 4.68
CA SER A 186 -0.09 -2.26 3.76
C SER A 186 0.13 -1.65 2.37
N LEU A 187 0.68 -0.45 2.31
CA LEU A 187 1.01 0.26 1.07
C LEU A 187 2.17 -0.41 0.33
N GLY A 188 3.27 -0.74 1.03
CA GLY A 188 4.41 -1.46 0.44
C GLY A 188 4.04 -2.86 -0.09
N ARG A 189 3.01 -3.51 0.47
CA ARG A 189 2.44 -4.77 -0.02
C ARG A 189 1.43 -4.63 -1.15
N HIS A 190 0.99 -3.41 -1.49
CA HIS A 190 -0.17 -3.17 -2.35
C HIS A 190 -1.47 -3.84 -1.86
N LYS A 191 -1.69 -3.88 -0.53
CA LYS A 191 -2.92 -4.41 0.09
C LYS A 191 -3.69 -3.35 0.89
N MET A 192 -3.43 -2.09 0.57
CA MET A 192 -4.03 -0.94 1.25
C MET A 192 -5.53 -0.86 0.99
N ASN A 193 -6.29 -0.46 2.01
CA ASN A 193 -7.69 -0.09 1.92
C ASN A 193 -7.89 1.31 2.54
N GLN A 194 -9.12 1.82 2.53
CA GLN A 194 -9.40 3.20 2.96
C GLN A 194 -9.15 3.45 4.45
N ASN A 195 -9.12 2.40 5.25
CA ASN A 195 -8.86 2.47 6.69
C ASN A 195 -7.41 2.16 7.04
N SER A 196 -6.56 1.94 6.03
CA SER A 196 -5.14 1.69 6.25
C SER A 196 -4.41 2.98 6.64
N ASP A 197 -3.44 2.79 7.52
CA ASP A 197 -2.36 3.70 7.87
C ASP A 197 -1.31 3.81 6.74
N LEU A 198 -0.46 4.82 6.86
CA LEU A 198 0.68 5.07 5.98
C LEU A 198 1.99 4.86 6.71
N ASP A 199 2.67 3.77 6.37
CA ASP A 199 3.97 3.37 6.89
C ASP A 199 5.12 3.78 5.95
N ILE A 200 5.98 4.70 6.39
CA ILE A 200 7.07 5.25 5.57
C ILE A 200 8.39 5.33 6.36
N PHE A 201 9.47 4.86 5.75
CA PHE A 201 10.84 5.14 6.18
C PHE A 201 11.38 6.39 5.50
N LEU A 202 11.95 7.29 6.29
CA LEU A 202 12.72 8.44 5.85
C LEU A 202 14.20 8.16 6.12
N TYR A 203 14.94 7.83 5.06
CA TYR A 203 16.39 7.63 5.16
C TYR A 203 17.11 8.97 5.01
N THR A 204 17.70 9.45 6.11
CA THR A 204 18.32 10.78 6.18
C THR A 204 19.32 10.88 7.34
N ASP A 205 20.22 11.86 7.25
CA ASP A 205 21.11 12.25 8.36
C ASP A 205 20.50 13.38 9.21
N LYS A 206 19.30 13.87 8.85
CA LYS A 206 18.58 14.89 9.62
C LYS A 206 18.16 14.36 11.00
N SER A 207 18.17 15.25 11.99
CA SER A 207 17.58 14.96 13.29
C SER A 207 16.05 14.93 13.22
N ILE A 208 15.40 14.25 14.16
CA ILE A 208 13.93 14.19 14.25
C ILE A 208 13.28 15.58 14.29
N ASN A 209 13.92 16.56 14.95
CA ASN A 209 13.42 17.94 15.00
C ASN A 209 13.50 18.61 13.62
N ALA A 210 14.58 18.41 12.87
CA ALA A 210 14.70 18.96 11.52
C ALA A 210 13.67 18.34 10.56
N VAL A 211 13.41 17.04 10.70
CA VAL A 211 12.35 16.36 9.93
C VAL A 211 10.97 16.93 10.31
N TYR A 212 10.71 17.16 11.59
CA TYR A 212 9.47 17.76 12.06
C TYR A 212 9.22 19.15 11.46
N GLU A 213 10.23 20.02 11.43
CA GLU A 213 10.12 21.34 10.80
C GLU A 213 9.75 21.23 9.31
N ASP A 214 10.35 20.28 8.57
CA ASP A 214 9.97 20.04 7.18
C ASP A 214 8.50 19.59 7.07
N LEU A 215 8.03 18.76 7.99
CA LEU A 215 6.65 18.23 7.99
C LEU A 215 5.61 19.29 8.37
N LEU A 216 5.96 20.30 9.18
CA LEU A 216 5.07 21.41 9.52
C LEU A 216 4.65 22.22 8.29
N PHE A 217 5.48 22.30 7.25
CA PHE A 217 5.09 22.92 5.99
C PHE A 217 3.99 22.15 5.25
N ILE A 218 3.94 20.84 5.44
CA ILE A 218 2.98 19.94 4.79
C ILE A 218 1.69 19.81 5.60
N TYR A 219 1.83 19.86 6.93
CA TYR A 219 0.83 19.51 7.92
C TYR A 219 0.82 20.50 9.11
N PRO A 220 0.60 21.80 8.86
CA PRO A 220 0.75 22.84 9.89
C PRO A 220 -0.23 22.67 11.07
N ASP A 221 -1.44 22.17 10.79
CA ASP A 221 -2.52 22.03 11.77
C ASP A 221 -2.68 20.59 12.31
N SER A 222 -1.76 19.69 11.97
CA SER A 222 -1.83 18.29 12.38
C SER A 222 -1.34 18.06 13.81
N LYS A 223 -1.80 16.97 14.41
CA LYS A 223 -1.24 16.48 15.68
C LYS A 223 -0.04 15.57 15.42
N PHE A 224 1.07 15.87 16.07
CA PHE A 224 2.31 15.10 16.01
C PHE A 224 2.57 14.38 17.33
N LEU A 225 2.97 13.11 17.25
CA LEU A 225 3.52 12.35 18.38
C LEU A 225 4.93 11.89 18.02
N PHE A 226 5.82 11.93 19.01
CA PHE A 226 7.22 11.59 18.85
C PHE A 226 7.55 10.33 19.64
N PHE A 227 8.02 9.31 18.95
CA PHE A 227 8.65 8.14 19.51
C PHE A 227 10.11 8.15 19.08
N LYS A 228 11.00 7.52 19.86
CA LYS A 228 12.48 7.60 19.76
C LYS A 228 13.05 7.98 18.37
N ASN A 229 12.63 7.28 17.32
CA ASN A 229 13.06 7.46 15.93
C ASN A 229 11.87 7.43 14.96
N GLN A 230 10.68 7.86 15.42
CA GLN A 230 9.46 7.86 14.64
C GLN A 230 8.62 9.11 14.94
N ILE A 231 8.07 9.70 13.89
CA ILE A 231 7.05 10.75 13.99
C ILE A 231 5.72 10.17 13.52
N VAL A 232 4.69 10.27 14.35
CA VAL A 232 3.33 9.87 14.01
C VAL A 232 2.48 11.11 13.83
N ILE A 233 1.80 11.21 12.68
CA ILE A 233 0.97 12.34 12.30
C ILE A 233 -0.49 11.87 12.23
N TYR A 234 -1.37 12.57 12.93
CA TYR A 234 -2.81 12.47 12.72
C TYR A 234 -3.25 13.67 11.88
N TYR A 235 -3.66 13.39 10.64
CA TYR A 235 -4.14 14.38 9.69
C TYR A 235 -5.48 13.91 9.11
N GLU A 236 -6.52 14.72 9.32
CA GLU A 236 -7.91 14.34 9.00
C GLU A 236 -8.29 12.96 9.58
N ASP A 237 -8.67 12.01 8.73
CA ASP A 237 -9.02 10.63 9.02
C ASP A 237 -7.84 9.65 8.89
N GLN A 238 -6.61 10.16 8.69
CA GLN A 238 -5.43 9.36 8.37
C GLN A 238 -4.40 9.33 9.50
N LEU A 239 -3.79 8.16 9.64
CA LEU A 239 -2.62 7.91 10.48
C LEU A 239 -1.39 7.74 9.58
N ILE A 240 -0.37 8.57 9.77
CA ILE A 240 0.88 8.52 9.03
C ILE A 240 2.02 8.26 10.01
N GLU A 241 2.74 7.16 9.81
CA GLU A 241 3.88 6.73 10.61
C GLU A 241 5.17 6.90 9.81
N LEU A 242 6.03 7.82 10.27
CA LEU A 242 7.30 8.16 9.63
C LEU A 242 8.46 7.68 10.50
N SER A 243 9.05 6.55 10.14
CA SER A 243 10.24 6.01 10.78
C SER A 243 11.50 6.66 10.20
N ILE A 244 12.27 7.35 11.03
CA ILE A 244 13.47 8.09 10.62
C ILE A 244 14.69 7.20 10.88
N ILE A 245 15.44 6.90 9.82
CA ILE A 245 16.58 5.99 9.86
C ILE A 245 17.82 6.67 9.30
N SER A 246 18.97 6.37 9.91
CA SER A 246 20.30 6.78 9.42
C SER A 246 21.11 5.60 8.89
N ASN A 247 20.65 4.36 9.13
CA ASN A 247 21.18 3.15 8.50
C ASN A 247 20.06 2.47 7.71
N LEU A 248 20.34 2.13 6.45
CA LEU A 248 19.37 1.46 5.59
C LEU A 248 19.07 0.03 6.07
N ASP A 249 19.98 -0.62 6.81
CA ASP A 249 19.75 -1.95 7.39
C ASP A 249 18.56 -1.98 8.36
N ASP A 250 18.18 -0.83 8.92
CA ASP A 250 17.07 -0.72 9.88
C ASP A 250 15.71 -1.09 9.25
N ILE A 251 15.59 -1.10 7.92
CA ILE A 251 14.36 -1.49 7.22
C ILE A 251 14.15 -3.01 7.19
N GLN A 252 15.21 -3.81 7.39
CA GLN A 252 15.24 -5.24 7.06
C GLN A 252 14.09 -6.01 7.72
N LEU A 253 13.94 -5.86 9.04
CA LEU A 253 12.93 -6.57 9.80
C LEU A 253 11.51 -6.23 9.32
N TYR A 254 11.25 -4.96 9.03
CA TYR A 254 9.94 -4.48 8.60
C TYR A 254 9.60 -4.98 7.20
N TYR A 255 10.56 -4.97 6.28
CA TYR A 255 10.37 -5.48 4.93
C TYR A 255 10.06 -6.96 4.92
N VAL A 256 10.84 -7.76 5.65
CA VAL A 256 10.64 -9.21 5.70
C VAL A 256 9.34 -9.56 6.40
N LYS A 257 9.10 -9.02 7.61
CA LYS A 257 7.89 -9.34 8.38
C LYS A 257 6.61 -8.76 7.75
N SER A 258 6.74 -7.73 6.90
CA SER A 258 5.63 -7.22 6.08
C SER A 258 5.45 -7.97 4.77
N GLU A 259 6.29 -8.94 4.41
CA GLU A 259 6.22 -9.71 3.16
C GLU A 259 6.17 -8.85 1.88
N ILE A 260 7.03 -7.83 1.81
CA ILE A 260 7.08 -6.98 0.62
C ILE A 260 7.68 -7.78 -0.54
N LYS A 261 6.85 -8.06 -1.56
CA LYS A 261 7.24 -8.87 -2.73
C LYS A 261 7.86 -8.05 -3.86
N ASN A 262 7.62 -6.74 -3.88
CA ASN A 262 8.04 -5.87 -4.98
C ASN A 262 8.72 -4.62 -4.44
N ILE A 263 10.00 -4.76 -4.10
CA ILE A 263 10.83 -3.69 -3.53
C ILE A 263 10.86 -2.48 -4.46
N LYS A 264 10.95 -2.71 -5.77
CA LYS A 264 10.90 -1.64 -6.78
C LYS A 264 9.71 -0.70 -6.58
N LYS A 265 8.54 -1.18 -6.19
CA LYS A 265 7.32 -0.35 -6.00
C LYS A 265 7.22 0.34 -4.65
N THR A 266 8.20 0.14 -3.78
CA THR A 266 8.22 0.75 -2.45
C THR A 266 9.07 2.00 -2.35
N ILE A 267 9.98 2.24 -3.29
CA ILE A 267 10.91 3.36 -3.21
C ILE A 267 10.31 4.56 -3.96
N LEU A 268 9.93 5.59 -3.22
CA LEU A 268 9.38 6.85 -3.77
C LEU A 268 10.48 7.88 -4.09
N LEU A 269 11.58 7.84 -3.34
CA LEU A 269 12.77 8.69 -3.53
C LEU A 269 14.02 7.82 -3.38
N GLY A 270 15.03 8.07 -4.22
CA GLY A 270 16.33 7.39 -4.15
C GLY A 270 16.40 6.04 -4.87
N TYR A 271 15.42 5.73 -5.74
CA TYR A 271 15.37 4.44 -6.46
C TYR A 271 16.69 4.08 -7.17
N ASP A 272 17.20 4.98 -8.00
CA ASP A 272 18.40 4.72 -8.82
C ASP A 272 19.67 4.46 -7.98
N GLN A 273 19.67 4.85 -6.71
CA GLN A 273 20.82 4.73 -5.80
C GLN A 273 20.70 3.57 -4.83
N TYR A 274 19.50 3.28 -4.33
CA TYR A 274 19.32 2.42 -3.17
C TYR A 274 18.55 1.12 -3.46
N HIS A 275 17.98 0.95 -4.65
CA HIS A 275 17.19 -0.24 -4.99
C HIS A 275 17.93 -1.56 -4.74
N GLU A 276 19.11 -1.73 -5.35
CA GLU A 276 19.91 -2.96 -5.21
C GLU A 276 20.36 -3.20 -3.76
N GLN A 277 20.68 -2.12 -3.02
CA GLN A 277 21.06 -2.23 -1.62
C GLN A 277 19.88 -2.72 -0.76
N ILE A 278 18.68 -2.19 -0.98
CA ILE A 278 17.47 -2.62 -0.26
C ILE A 278 17.13 -4.08 -0.61
N GLU A 279 17.22 -4.47 -1.88
CA GLU A 279 17.04 -5.87 -2.30
C GLU A 279 18.02 -6.79 -1.56
N ASN A 280 19.30 -6.44 -1.57
CA ASN A 280 20.33 -7.24 -0.91
C ASN A 280 20.14 -7.33 0.62
N ILE A 281 19.67 -6.26 1.27
CA ILE A 281 19.33 -6.28 2.71
C ILE A 281 18.23 -7.30 2.98
N VAL A 282 17.18 -7.31 2.16
CA VAL A 282 16.03 -8.21 2.33
C VAL A 282 16.39 -9.66 2.01
N GLU A 283 17.15 -9.90 0.93
CA GLU A 283 17.56 -11.25 0.51
C GLU A 283 18.52 -11.93 1.51
N ASN A 284 19.38 -11.16 2.18
CA ASN A 284 20.31 -11.70 3.17
C ASN A 284 19.69 -11.96 4.54
N TYR A 285 18.41 -11.62 4.74
CA TYR A 285 17.74 -11.91 6.00
C TYR A 285 17.56 -13.42 6.18
N LYS A 286 18.26 -13.97 7.18
CA LYS A 286 18.10 -15.36 7.58
C LYS A 286 17.18 -15.44 8.79
N GLU A 287 15.93 -15.81 8.54
CA GLU A 287 15.01 -16.09 9.62
C GLU A 287 15.45 -17.34 10.39
N ASN A 288 15.72 -17.19 11.69
CA ASN A 288 15.96 -18.34 12.54
C ASN A 288 14.64 -18.78 13.18
N LEU A 289 13.87 -19.53 12.40
CA LEU A 289 12.55 -20.05 12.79
C LEU A 289 12.60 -20.87 14.09
N VAL A 290 13.64 -21.68 14.24
CA VAL A 290 13.85 -22.50 15.43
C VAL A 290 13.98 -21.61 16.66
N VAL A 291 14.76 -20.52 16.56
CA VAL A 291 14.93 -19.57 17.66
C VAL A 291 13.63 -18.82 17.98
N GLU A 292 12.89 -18.31 16.99
CA GLU A 292 11.63 -17.59 17.23
C GLU A 292 10.55 -18.52 17.85
N PHE A 293 10.47 -19.75 17.36
CA PHE A 293 9.55 -20.76 17.89
C PHE A 293 9.91 -21.14 19.33
N MET A 294 11.18 -21.42 19.61
CA MET A 294 11.67 -21.72 20.96
C MET A 294 11.47 -20.54 21.92
N TYR A 295 11.71 -19.31 21.47
CA TYR A 295 11.49 -18.11 22.27
C TYR A 295 10.00 -17.95 22.65
N THR A 296 9.09 -18.21 21.71
CA THR A 296 7.64 -18.20 21.94
C THR A 296 7.23 -19.24 22.97
N MET A 297 7.74 -20.48 22.86
CA MET A 297 7.51 -21.54 23.85
C MET A 297 8.00 -21.14 25.26
N GLN A 298 9.23 -20.64 25.35
CA GLN A 298 9.84 -20.23 26.63
C GLN A 298 9.08 -19.07 27.28
N ARG A 299 8.63 -18.09 26.50
CA ARG A 299 7.80 -16.99 27.00
C ARG A 299 6.47 -17.48 27.53
N LEU A 300 5.79 -18.32 26.77
CA LEU A 300 4.52 -18.91 27.19
C LEU A 300 4.67 -19.66 28.53
N GLU A 301 5.72 -20.48 28.65
CA GLU A 301 6.02 -21.22 29.89
C GLU A 301 6.34 -20.28 31.05
N TYR A 302 7.23 -19.30 30.84
CA TYR A 302 7.61 -18.32 31.85
C TYR A 302 6.39 -17.59 32.43
N PHE A 303 5.52 -17.05 31.57
CA PHE A 303 4.35 -16.30 32.01
C PHE A 303 3.33 -17.22 32.70
N ASN A 304 3.13 -18.45 32.23
CA ASN A 304 2.30 -19.44 32.92
C ASN A 304 2.81 -19.76 34.33
N LEU A 305 4.12 -20.03 34.48
CA LEU A 305 4.74 -20.33 35.78
C LEU A 305 4.65 -19.13 36.74
N SER A 306 4.70 -17.91 36.21
CA SER A 306 4.62 -16.69 37.00
C SER A 306 3.24 -16.48 37.67
N LEU A 307 2.15 -17.04 37.12
CA LEU A 307 0.78 -16.86 37.64
C LEU A 307 0.66 -17.31 39.10
N LYS A 308 1.31 -18.43 39.46
CA LYS A 308 1.32 -18.95 40.84
C LYS A 308 1.88 -17.94 41.84
N ARG A 309 2.93 -17.21 41.44
CA ARG A 309 3.53 -16.16 42.27
C ARG A 309 2.59 -14.97 42.40
N LEU A 310 1.90 -14.59 41.34
CA LEU A 310 0.98 -13.45 41.33
C LEU A 310 -0.28 -13.71 42.15
N ILE A 311 -0.79 -14.94 42.16
CA ILE A 311 -1.85 -15.37 43.07
C ILE A 311 -1.44 -15.15 44.53
N LYS A 312 -0.25 -15.64 44.92
CA LYS A 312 0.26 -15.49 46.30
C LYS A 312 0.45 -14.03 46.69
N LYS A 313 0.86 -13.18 45.75
CA LYS A 313 1.03 -11.73 45.95
C LYS A 313 -0.27 -10.94 45.92
N GLN A 314 -1.39 -11.58 45.56
CA GLN A 314 -2.67 -10.92 45.34
C GLN A 314 -2.60 -9.75 44.33
N ASP A 315 -1.71 -9.85 43.33
CA ASP A 315 -1.49 -8.81 42.33
C ASP A 315 -2.39 -9.06 41.11
N ASP A 316 -3.62 -8.57 41.17
CA ASP A 316 -4.65 -8.81 40.13
C ASP A 316 -4.30 -8.15 38.80
N TYR A 317 -3.74 -6.94 38.83
CA TYR A 317 -3.36 -6.22 37.62
C TYR A 317 -2.26 -6.94 36.86
N LYS A 318 -1.18 -7.35 37.54
CA LYS A 318 -0.12 -8.13 36.85
C LYS A 318 -0.61 -9.51 36.44
N TYR A 319 -1.52 -10.12 37.20
CA TYR A 319 -2.12 -11.39 36.80
C TYR A 319 -2.87 -11.23 35.48
N PHE A 320 -3.76 -10.24 35.37
CA PHE A 320 -4.46 -9.88 34.14
C PHE A 320 -3.49 -9.61 32.99
N PHE A 321 -2.45 -8.81 33.21
CA PHE A 321 -1.46 -8.51 32.18
C PHE A 321 -0.70 -9.76 31.70
N HIS A 322 -0.25 -10.61 32.62
CA HIS A 322 0.46 -11.85 32.29
C HIS A 322 -0.44 -12.84 31.54
N THR A 323 -1.72 -12.91 31.88
CA THR A 323 -2.71 -13.72 31.15
C THR A 323 -2.88 -13.25 29.70
N ASN A 324 -2.90 -11.94 29.45
CA ASN A 324 -2.95 -11.43 28.07
C ASN A 324 -1.71 -11.82 27.26
N ILE A 325 -0.53 -11.84 27.88
CA ILE A 325 0.68 -12.34 27.21
C ILE A 325 0.57 -13.84 26.92
N ILE A 326 0.05 -14.65 27.87
CA ILE A 326 -0.17 -16.08 27.65
C ILE A 326 -1.10 -16.32 26.46
N ILE A 327 -2.23 -15.59 26.38
CA ILE A 327 -3.16 -15.67 25.24
C ILE A 327 -2.43 -15.38 23.93
N HIS A 328 -1.66 -14.29 23.91
CA HIS A 328 -0.91 -13.87 22.73
C HIS A 328 0.10 -14.93 22.28
N GLU A 329 0.96 -15.43 23.18
CA GLU A 329 1.97 -16.43 22.82
C GLU A 329 1.34 -17.79 22.49
N TYR A 330 0.20 -18.15 23.11
CA TYR A 330 -0.56 -19.36 22.76
C TYR A 330 -1.05 -19.32 21.31
N ILE A 331 -1.64 -18.19 20.90
CA ILE A 331 -2.11 -17.99 19.54
C ILE A 331 -0.93 -18.01 18.57
N ARG A 332 0.16 -17.29 18.87
CA ARG A 332 1.37 -17.29 18.03
C ARG A 332 1.95 -18.69 17.84
N LEU A 333 2.02 -19.47 18.91
CA LEU A 333 2.53 -20.83 18.85
C LEU A 333 1.64 -21.72 17.97
N THR A 334 0.32 -21.60 18.11
CA THR A 334 -0.64 -22.35 17.30
C THR A 334 -0.56 -21.94 15.82
N TYR A 335 -0.43 -20.64 15.56
CA TYR A 335 -0.20 -20.08 14.24
C TYR A 335 1.08 -20.64 13.59
N PHE A 336 2.20 -20.68 14.33
CA PHE A 336 3.43 -21.26 13.80
C PHE A 336 3.32 -22.76 13.52
N MET A 337 2.54 -23.51 14.29
CA MET A 337 2.34 -24.93 14.02
C MET A 337 1.55 -25.20 12.73
N THR A 338 0.85 -24.22 12.15
CA THR A 338 0.22 -24.36 10.83
C THR A 338 1.17 -24.14 9.65
N GLY A 339 2.48 -23.96 9.91
CA GLY A 339 3.47 -23.65 8.89
C GLY A 339 3.45 -22.21 8.38
N LYS A 340 2.55 -21.36 8.89
CA LYS A 340 2.43 -19.94 8.50
C LYS A 340 3.37 -19.06 9.33
N ARG A 341 3.86 -17.96 8.75
CA ARG A 341 4.91 -17.12 9.36
C ARG A 341 4.65 -15.62 9.21
N GLU A 342 3.84 -15.25 8.23
CA GLU A 342 3.43 -13.90 7.95
C GLU A 342 2.74 -13.23 9.15
N TYR A 343 3.07 -11.97 9.45
CA TYR A 343 2.51 -11.31 10.65
C TYR A 343 2.73 -12.11 11.94
N GLY A 344 3.79 -12.93 12.02
CA GLY A 344 4.03 -13.83 13.14
C GLY A 344 4.11 -13.14 14.51
N TYR A 345 4.36 -11.82 14.55
CA TYR A 345 4.29 -11.01 15.77
C TYR A 345 2.85 -10.79 16.26
N LEU A 346 1.86 -10.72 15.38
CA LEU A 346 0.43 -10.60 15.68
C LEU A 346 -0.38 -11.18 14.51
N PRO A 347 -0.72 -12.48 14.56
CA PRO A 347 -1.39 -13.14 13.45
C PRO A 347 -2.71 -12.48 13.04
N VAL A 348 -2.90 -12.24 11.74
CA VAL A 348 -4.18 -11.75 11.20
C VAL A 348 -5.27 -12.80 11.44
N ASP A 349 -6.46 -12.35 11.83
CA ASP A 349 -7.57 -13.21 12.25
C ASP A 349 -7.16 -14.18 13.37
N ALA A 350 -6.42 -13.68 14.36
CA ALA A 350 -5.85 -14.41 15.50
C ALA A 350 -6.79 -15.47 16.12
N LEU A 351 -8.09 -15.16 16.21
CA LEU A 351 -9.10 -16.06 16.78
C LEU A 351 -9.37 -17.31 15.94
N ASN A 352 -9.00 -17.34 14.66
CA ASN A 352 -9.13 -18.53 13.82
C ASN A 352 -8.10 -19.63 14.19
N TYR A 353 -7.06 -19.27 14.95
CA TYR A 353 -6.01 -20.20 15.38
C TYR A 353 -6.24 -20.76 16.78
N ILE A 354 -7.41 -20.51 17.38
CA ILE A 354 -7.78 -21.00 18.71
C ILE A 354 -9.27 -21.30 18.73
N SER A 355 -9.66 -22.42 19.35
CA SER A 355 -11.09 -22.71 19.48
C SER A 355 -11.74 -21.74 20.48
N HIS A 356 -13.02 -21.43 20.28
CA HIS A 356 -13.75 -20.54 21.18
C HIS A 356 -13.71 -21.01 22.64
N ASP A 357 -13.84 -22.33 22.88
CA ASP A 357 -13.77 -22.92 24.23
C ASP A 357 -12.39 -22.72 24.88
N VAL A 358 -11.30 -22.91 24.13
CA VAL A 358 -9.94 -22.67 24.65
C VAL A 358 -9.75 -21.18 24.94
N PHE A 359 -10.19 -20.29 24.04
CA PHE A 359 -10.08 -18.85 24.21
C PHE A 359 -10.81 -18.36 25.48
N GLN A 360 -12.05 -18.80 25.69
CA GLN A 360 -12.82 -18.47 26.90
C GLN A 360 -12.13 -18.93 28.19
N LYS A 361 -11.42 -20.07 28.16
CA LYS A 361 -10.67 -20.58 29.32
C LYS A 361 -9.35 -19.86 29.58
N LEU A 362 -8.82 -19.13 28.59
CA LEU A 362 -7.60 -18.33 28.75
C LEU A 362 -7.90 -16.88 29.16
N ILE A 363 -9.11 -16.37 28.91
CA ILE A 363 -9.49 -15.01 29.33
C ILE A 363 -9.65 -14.96 30.85
N TYR A 364 -9.05 -13.92 31.44
CA TYR A 364 -9.23 -13.55 32.82
C TYR A 364 -9.85 -12.17 32.91
N ASN A 365 -10.96 -12.04 33.64
CA ASN A 365 -11.49 -10.75 34.07
C ASN A 365 -11.04 -10.45 35.50
N VAL A 366 -10.74 -9.18 35.77
CA VAL A 366 -10.40 -8.75 37.13
C VAL A 366 -11.58 -9.05 38.05
N GLY A 367 -11.32 -9.83 39.11
CA GLY A 367 -12.35 -10.32 40.03
C GLY A 367 -12.68 -11.81 39.88
N ASP A 368 -12.26 -12.46 38.78
CA ASP A 368 -12.41 -13.90 38.62
C ASP A 368 -11.56 -14.68 39.63
N ASP A 369 -11.96 -15.93 39.92
CA ASP A 369 -11.18 -16.85 40.75
C ASP A 369 -9.85 -17.22 40.05
N LYS A 370 -8.77 -16.53 40.45
CA LYS A 370 -7.42 -16.72 39.92
C LYS A 370 -6.90 -18.15 40.12
N PHE A 371 -7.32 -18.85 41.16
CA PHE A 371 -6.85 -20.22 41.42
C PHE A 371 -7.48 -21.18 40.42
N LYS A 372 -8.81 -21.11 40.26
CA LYS A 372 -9.55 -21.88 39.26
C LYS A 372 -9.07 -21.57 37.85
N HIS A 373 -8.94 -20.28 37.51
CA HIS A 373 -8.46 -19.83 36.21
C HIS A 373 -7.02 -20.31 35.93
N SER A 374 -6.09 -20.12 36.88
CA SER A 374 -4.70 -20.56 36.69
C SER A 374 -4.57 -22.06 36.47
N LYS A 375 -5.43 -22.88 37.08
CA LYS A 375 -5.44 -24.33 36.86
C LYS A 375 -5.85 -24.68 35.43
N SER A 376 -6.88 -24.02 34.91
CA SER A 376 -7.32 -24.18 33.52
C SER A 376 -6.23 -23.75 32.53
N VAL A 377 -5.65 -22.56 32.72
CA VAL A 377 -4.57 -22.04 31.87
C VAL A 377 -3.37 -22.98 31.89
N ASN A 378 -2.94 -23.45 33.07
CA ASN A 378 -1.79 -24.34 33.18
C ASN A 378 -1.98 -25.64 32.38
N SER A 379 -3.18 -26.22 32.44
CA SER A 379 -3.52 -27.42 31.66
C SER A 379 -3.42 -27.17 30.15
N LEU A 380 -3.98 -26.06 29.66
CA LEU A 380 -3.95 -25.73 28.23
C LEU A 380 -2.53 -25.42 27.75
N VAL A 381 -1.77 -24.63 28.53
CA VAL A 381 -0.37 -24.29 28.22
C VAL A 381 0.49 -25.54 28.14
N ARG A 382 0.30 -26.50 29.05
CA ARG A 382 1.05 -27.75 29.01
C ARG A 382 0.76 -28.55 27.74
N GLN A 383 -0.52 -28.68 27.37
CA GLN A 383 -0.93 -29.39 26.16
C GLN A 383 -0.32 -28.78 24.89
N ILE A 384 -0.36 -27.45 24.75
CA ILE A 384 0.19 -26.80 23.56
C ILE A 384 1.72 -26.87 23.51
N LEU A 385 2.41 -26.81 24.66
CA LEU A 385 3.87 -26.96 24.71
C LEU A 385 4.32 -28.39 24.35
N GLU A 386 3.54 -29.40 24.72
CA GLU A 386 3.78 -30.80 24.32
C GLU A 386 3.64 -30.95 22.78
N GLN A 387 2.58 -30.38 22.19
CA GLN A 387 2.39 -30.38 20.73
C GLN A 387 3.49 -29.60 20.01
N ALA A 388 3.84 -28.42 20.52
CA ALA A 388 4.89 -27.58 19.96
C ALA A 388 6.26 -28.25 20.01
N SER A 389 6.57 -29.00 21.07
CA SER A 389 7.81 -29.78 21.18
C SER A 389 7.92 -30.84 20.08
N LEU A 390 6.80 -31.51 19.74
CA LEU A 390 6.75 -32.47 18.63
C LEU A 390 6.93 -31.77 17.29
N TYR A 391 6.30 -30.61 17.08
CA TYR A 391 6.46 -29.82 15.86
C TYR A 391 7.89 -29.27 15.71
N LEU A 392 8.55 -28.89 16.80
CA LEU A 392 9.93 -28.40 16.76
C LEU A 392 10.92 -29.44 16.20
N ILE A 393 10.63 -30.74 16.36
CA ILE A 393 11.43 -31.82 15.77
C ILE A 393 11.33 -31.80 14.24
N THR A 394 10.18 -31.40 13.67
CA THR A 394 10.01 -31.36 12.21
C THR A 394 10.62 -30.11 11.57
N LEU A 395 10.98 -29.10 12.37
CA LEU A 395 11.67 -27.87 11.93
C LEU A 395 13.20 -28.00 11.90
N LYS A 396 13.76 -29.02 12.56
CA LYS A 396 15.20 -29.31 12.58
C LYS A 396 15.54 -30.35 11.54
#